data_AF-A0A1H0YLA8-F1
#
_entry.id   AF-A0A1H0YLA8-F1
#
_cell.length_a   1.000
_cell.length_b   1.000
_cell.length_c   1.000
_cell.angle_alpha   90.00
_cell.angle_beta   90.00
_cell.angle_gamma   90.00
#
_symmetry.space_group_name_H-M   'P 1'
#
loop_
_entity.id
_entity.type
_entity.pdbx_description
1 polymer ?
#
loop_
_entity_poly.entity_id
_entity_poly.type
_entity_poly.pdbx_seq_one_letter_code
_entity_poly.pdbx_strand_id
1 'polypeptide(L)'
;MTTGLTLLVLRFAFLAVLWLFVFVIVFALRSDLFGQRVRTIPTDPKAGTSGPTTPAVPTAAAPAPASGGGFTDLISQPGGSQQSATPVATRLVITEGSREGMEMPLGGGPITIGRSSESNVVIRDDYTSTNHARLDLRADGWLLTDLESTNGTFVNGQKVTAPVVIAEATPITIGTTTFELRR
;
A
#
# COMPACT_ATOMS: atom_id res chain seq x y z
N MET A 1 -34.09 -45.42 -20.52
CA MET A 1 -32.99 -45.15 -19.56
C MET A 1 -32.33 -43.78 -19.74
N THR A 2 -32.62 -43.01 -20.80
CA THR A 2 -31.99 -41.71 -21.08
C THR A 2 -32.59 -40.55 -20.28
N THR A 3 -33.87 -40.61 -19.90
CA THR A 3 -34.61 -39.50 -19.28
C THR A 3 -34.03 -39.02 -17.94
N GLY A 4 -33.47 -39.93 -17.12
CA GLY A 4 -32.84 -39.56 -15.85
C GLY A 4 -31.55 -38.75 -16.03
N LEU A 5 -30.74 -39.11 -17.03
CA LEU A 5 -29.51 -38.37 -17.37
C LEU A 5 -29.86 -36.99 -17.94
N THR A 6 -30.88 -36.90 -18.79
CA THR A 6 -31.32 -35.62 -19.38
C THR A 6 -31.78 -34.62 -18.32
N LEU A 7 -32.57 -35.06 -17.33
CA LEU A 7 -33.00 -34.19 -16.23
C LEU A 7 -31.85 -33.76 -15.31
N LEU A 8 -30.88 -34.65 -15.08
CA LEU A 8 -29.69 -34.35 -14.31
C LEU A 8 -28.84 -33.27 -15.00
N VAL A 9 -28.57 -33.44 -16.30
CA VAL A 9 -27.82 -32.47 -17.11
C VAL A 9 -28.56 -31.12 -17.14
N LEU A 10 -29.88 -31.13 -17.34
CA LEU A 10 -30.69 -29.91 -17.38
C LEU A 10 -30.66 -29.15 -16.04
N ARG A 11 -30.71 -29.87 -14.91
CA ARG A 11 -30.62 -29.27 -13.57
C ARG A 11 -29.28 -28.59 -13.33
N PHE A 12 -28.17 -29.26 -13.68
CA PHE A 12 -26.84 -28.67 -13.53
C PHE A 12 -26.62 -27.49 -14.48
N ALA A 13 -27.10 -27.58 -15.72
CA ALA A 13 -27.04 -26.47 -16.68
C ALA A 13 -27.82 -25.26 -16.16
N PHE A 14 -29.05 -25.46 -15.65
CA PHE A 14 -29.84 -24.39 -15.05
C PHE A 14 -29.12 -23.74 -13.86
N LEU A 15 -28.53 -24.55 -12.98
CA LEU A 15 -27.80 -24.07 -11.81
C LEU A 15 -26.56 -23.27 -12.22
N ALA A 16 -25.82 -23.72 -13.25
CA ALA A 16 -24.67 -23.00 -13.79
C ALA A 16 -25.06 -21.64 -14.40
N VAL A 17 -26.18 -21.58 -15.13
CA VAL A 17 -26.71 -20.32 -15.68
C VAL A 17 -27.11 -19.36 -14.58
N LEU A 18 -27.79 -19.86 -13.54
CA LEU A 18 -28.18 -19.03 -12.39
C LEU A 18 -26.95 -18.50 -11.65
N TRP A 19 -25.92 -19.33 -11.47
CA TRP A 19 -24.67 -18.92 -10.83
C TRP A 19 -23.92 -17.89 -11.67
N LEU A 20 -23.88 -18.05 -13.00
CA LEU A 20 -23.31 -17.06 -13.91
C LEU A 20 -24.06 -15.73 -13.83
N PHE A 21 -25.40 -15.77 -13.78
CA PHE A 21 -26.22 -14.58 -13.64
C PHE A 21 -25.93 -13.83 -12.33
N VAL A 22 -25.84 -14.55 -11.21
CA VAL A 22 -25.44 -13.98 -9.91
C VAL A 22 -24.05 -13.36 -10.01
N PHE A 23 -23.09 -14.04 -10.64
CA PHE A 23 -21.74 -13.53 -10.80
C PHE A 23 -21.69 -12.25 -11.65
N VAL A 24 -22.46 -12.19 -12.74
CA VAL A 24 -22.58 -11.00 -13.60
C VAL A 24 -23.16 -9.83 -12.83
N ILE A 25 -24.19 -10.05 -12.00
CA ILE A 25 -24.77 -9.01 -11.15
C ILE A 25 -23.73 -8.49 -10.15
N VAL A 26 -23.08 -9.39 -9.39
CA VAL A 26 -22.07 -8.98 -8.41
C VAL A 26 -20.90 -8.25 -9.08
N PHE A 27 -20.47 -8.71 -10.26
CA PHE A 27 -19.43 -8.06 -11.05
C PHE A 27 -19.88 -6.67 -11.54
N ALA A 28 -21.14 -6.52 -11.98
CA ALA A 28 -21.70 -5.25 -12.43
C ALA A 28 -21.80 -4.25 -11.28
N LEU A 29 -22.38 -4.64 -10.13
CA LEU A 29 -22.44 -3.80 -8.92
C LEU A 29 -21.05 -3.37 -8.46
N ARG A 30 -20.07 -4.28 -8.52
CA ARG A 30 -18.67 -3.95 -8.28
C ARG A 30 -18.22 -2.90 -9.30
N SER A 31 -18.28 -3.19 -10.59
CA SER A 31 -17.77 -2.32 -11.65
C SER A 31 -18.39 -0.92 -11.69
N ASP A 32 -19.66 -0.79 -11.31
CA ASP A 32 -20.41 0.48 -11.32
C ASP A 32 -19.96 1.38 -10.16
N LEU A 33 -19.58 0.80 -9.02
CA LEU A 33 -19.04 1.54 -7.87
C LEU A 33 -17.58 1.99 -8.08
N PHE A 34 -16.79 1.27 -8.89
CA PHE A 34 -15.36 1.57 -9.10
C PHE A 34 -15.08 2.36 -10.39
N GLY A 35 -16.10 2.93 -11.01
CA GLY A 35 -16.07 3.57 -12.31
C GLY A 35 -15.70 5.06 -12.34
N GLN A 36 -14.62 5.50 -11.69
CA GLN A 36 -14.01 6.79 -12.07
C GLN A 36 -12.49 6.76 -11.96
N ARG A 37 -11.86 6.32 -13.05
CA ARG A 37 -10.43 6.41 -13.26
C ARG A 37 -10.13 7.87 -13.56
N VAL A 38 -9.56 8.61 -12.60
CA VAL A 38 -9.02 9.95 -12.87
C VAL A 38 -7.90 9.78 -13.88
N ARG A 39 -8.18 10.20 -15.12
CA ARG A 39 -7.22 10.19 -16.22
C ARG A 39 -6.21 11.30 -15.93
N THR A 40 -5.07 10.93 -15.36
CA THR A 40 -3.92 11.82 -15.18
C THR A 40 -3.53 12.38 -16.55
N ILE A 41 -3.68 13.68 -16.71
CA ILE A 41 -3.25 14.43 -17.89
C ILE A 41 -1.71 14.40 -17.88
N PRO A 42 -1.04 13.87 -18.93
CA PRO A 42 0.41 13.96 -19.03
C PRO A 42 0.84 15.42 -19.18
N THR A 43 1.53 15.95 -18.17
CA THR A 43 2.33 17.17 -18.32
C THR A 43 3.63 16.77 -18.99
N ASP A 44 3.80 17.18 -20.25
CA ASP A 44 5.04 17.10 -21.01
C ASP A 44 6.19 17.82 -20.29
N PRO A 45 7.34 17.18 -20.03
CA PRO A 45 8.62 17.84 -20.00
C PRO A 45 9.35 17.50 -21.31
N LYS A 46 9.31 18.48 -22.22
CA LYS A 46 10.13 18.54 -23.42
C LYS A 46 11.62 18.36 -23.09
N ALA A 47 12.26 17.54 -23.93
CA ALA A 47 13.67 17.54 -24.30
C ALA A 47 14.71 16.99 -23.30
N GLY A 48 15.34 15.89 -23.71
CA GLY A 48 16.55 15.35 -23.10
C GLY A 48 17.02 14.13 -23.86
N THR A 49 17.70 14.38 -24.98
CA THR A 49 18.28 13.43 -25.93
C THR A 49 19.18 12.35 -25.32
N SER A 50 19.07 11.18 -25.93
CA SER A 50 19.91 9.99 -25.78
C SER A 50 21.40 10.25 -26.04
N GLY A 51 22.26 9.55 -25.30
CA GLY A 51 23.65 9.34 -25.69
C GLY A 51 24.34 8.33 -24.78
N PRO A 52 24.72 7.13 -25.29
CA PRO A 52 25.68 6.25 -24.64
C PRO A 52 27.01 6.27 -25.40
N THR A 53 28.10 6.69 -24.76
CA THR A 53 29.46 6.30 -25.16
C THR A 53 30.41 6.29 -23.96
N THR A 54 31.12 5.17 -23.88
CA THR A 54 32.08 4.69 -22.89
C THR A 54 33.46 5.41 -23.00
N PRO A 55 34.53 5.02 -22.28
CA PRO A 55 35.38 5.94 -21.53
C PRO A 55 36.80 6.09 -22.12
N ALA A 56 37.44 7.24 -21.90
CA ALA A 56 38.89 7.34 -22.00
C ALA A 56 39.34 8.58 -21.22
N VAL A 57 40.38 8.43 -20.40
CA VAL A 57 41.62 9.24 -20.39
C VAL A 57 42.45 8.83 -19.15
N PRO A 58 43.79 8.76 -19.27
CA PRO A 58 44.65 7.94 -18.45
C PRO A 58 45.27 8.66 -17.24
N THR A 59 45.71 7.84 -16.30
CA THR A 59 46.67 8.10 -15.23
C THR A 59 47.85 8.96 -15.67
N ALA A 60 47.99 10.14 -15.06
CA ALA A 60 49.26 10.85 -14.97
C ALA A 60 49.33 11.71 -13.70
N ALA A 61 50.38 11.44 -12.94
CA ALA A 61 51.15 12.39 -12.11
C ALA A 61 50.49 13.00 -10.86
N ALA A 62 50.91 12.46 -9.70
CA ALA A 62 51.12 13.23 -8.48
C ALA A 62 52.21 14.31 -8.70
N PRO A 63 52.19 15.42 -7.95
CA PRO A 63 52.95 15.44 -6.70
C PRO A 63 52.28 16.23 -5.54
N ALA A 64 52.56 15.83 -4.31
CA ALA A 64 52.42 16.65 -3.09
C ALA A 64 53.54 17.73 -3.06
N PRO A 65 53.47 18.85 -2.28
CA PRO A 65 53.49 18.78 -0.81
C PRO A 65 52.81 19.93 0.00
N ALA A 66 52.44 19.58 1.24
CA ALA A 66 52.69 20.28 2.52
C ALA A 66 52.31 21.77 2.79
N SER A 67 51.57 21.92 3.90
CA SER A 67 51.76 22.89 5.02
C SER A 67 51.22 24.33 4.92
N GLY A 68 50.41 24.71 5.92
CA GLY A 68 50.35 26.11 6.39
C GLY A 68 49.05 26.57 7.04
N GLY A 69 48.93 26.42 8.37
CA GLY A 69 48.60 27.51 9.32
C GLY A 69 47.20 28.15 9.39
N GLY A 70 46.64 28.13 10.62
CA GLY A 70 45.91 29.26 11.26
C GLY A 70 44.39 29.33 11.06
N PHE A 71 43.58 29.05 12.09
CA PHE A 71 42.88 30.03 12.97
C PHE A 71 42.06 31.05 12.15
N THR A 72 40.73 31.10 12.16
CA THR A 72 39.81 31.34 13.29
C THR A 72 38.39 31.27 12.75
N ASP A 73 37.52 30.54 13.44
CA ASP A 73 36.27 31.08 14.01
C ASP A 73 35.14 31.23 12.99
N LEU A 74 33.90 31.34 13.50
CA LEU A 74 32.62 31.33 12.80
C LEU A 74 31.83 30.01 12.92
N ILE A 75 31.22 29.91 14.10
CA ILE A 75 29.77 29.67 14.25
C ILE A 75 29.32 28.21 14.13
N SER A 76 29.06 27.68 15.33
CA SER A 76 27.97 26.78 15.69
C SER A 76 26.85 26.69 14.65
N GLN A 77 26.78 25.55 13.97
CA GLN A 77 25.52 25.03 13.48
C GLN A 77 25.50 23.53 13.75
N PRO A 78 24.89 23.04 14.85
CA PRO A 78 24.19 21.79 14.74
C PRO A 78 23.04 22.10 13.76
N GLY A 79 23.31 21.86 12.48
CA GLY A 79 22.27 21.64 11.48
C GLY A 79 21.53 20.37 11.84
N GLY A 80 20.84 20.38 12.98
CA GLY A 80 19.60 19.67 13.09
C GLY A 80 18.77 20.25 11.96
N SER A 81 18.73 19.52 10.85
CA SER A 81 17.49 19.42 10.12
C SER A 81 16.45 19.15 11.22
N GLN A 82 15.77 20.22 11.64
CA GLN A 82 14.40 20.09 12.06
C GLN A 82 13.72 19.59 10.79
N GLN A 83 13.87 18.27 10.57
CA GLN A 83 13.00 17.46 9.77
C GLN A 83 11.65 17.92 10.29
N SER A 84 10.99 18.76 9.52
CA SER A 84 9.62 19.13 9.79
C SER A 84 8.95 17.78 9.86
N ALA A 85 8.69 17.31 11.08
CA ALA A 85 8.16 15.99 11.29
C ALA A 85 6.79 16.05 10.63
N THR A 86 6.72 15.56 9.39
CA THR A 86 5.46 15.44 8.68
C THR A 86 4.53 14.77 9.66
N PRO A 87 3.35 15.35 9.93
CA PRO A 87 2.46 14.84 10.94
C PRO A 87 2.20 13.35 10.69
N VAL A 88 2.81 12.50 11.53
CA VAL A 88 2.66 11.05 11.43
C VAL A 88 1.45 10.67 12.28
N ALA A 89 0.54 9.88 11.71
CA ALA A 89 -0.58 9.32 12.44
C ALA A 89 -0.10 8.52 13.66
N THR A 90 -0.75 8.76 14.79
CA THR A 90 -0.42 8.18 16.11
C THR A 90 -1.39 7.08 16.56
N ARG A 91 -2.53 6.93 15.89
CA ARG A 91 -3.53 5.90 16.21
C ARG A 91 -4.18 5.33 14.95
N LEU A 92 -4.58 4.08 15.04
CA LEU A 92 -5.39 3.39 14.05
C LEU A 92 -6.80 3.26 14.62
N VAL A 93 -7.80 3.73 13.87
CA VAL A 93 -9.21 3.68 14.28
C VAL A 93 -9.96 2.78 13.32
N ILE A 94 -10.65 1.78 13.85
CA ILE A 94 -11.52 0.91 13.06
C ILE A 94 -12.86 1.63 12.88
N THR A 95 -13.17 1.99 11.64
CA THR A 95 -14.38 2.73 11.28
C THR A 95 -15.53 1.82 10.88
N GLU A 96 -15.24 0.60 10.42
CA GLU A 96 -16.25 -0.38 10.04
C GLU A 96 -15.77 -1.81 10.32
N GLY A 97 -16.72 -2.70 10.65
CA GLY A 97 -16.47 -4.13 10.83
C GLY A 97 -16.76 -4.60 12.25
N SER A 98 -16.35 -5.83 12.57
CA SER A 98 -16.70 -6.48 13.84
C SER A 98 -16.06 -5.84 15.08
N ARG A 99 -15.14 -4.89 14.89
CA ARG A 99 -14.48 -4.14 15.97
C ARG A 99 -14.54 -2.62 15.76
N GLU A 100 -15.60 -2.15 15.10
CA GLU A 100 -15.89 -0.73 14.92
C GLU A 100 -15.76 0.05 16.25
N GLY A 101 -15.13 1.23 16.17
CA GLY A 101 -14.90 2.11 17.32
C GLY A 101 -13.68 1.72 18.17
N MET A 102 -12.98 0.63 17.86
CA MET A 102 -11.69 0.35 18.49
C MET A 102 -10.62 1.32 17.97
N GLU A 103 -9.87 1.92 18.89
CA GLU A 103 -8.66 2.65 18.59
C GLU A 103 -7.44 1.91 19.16
N MET A 104 -6.36 1.85 18.39
CA MET A 104 -5.08 1.28 18.82
C MET A 104 -3.95 2.28 18.56
N PRO A 105 -3.03 2.49 19.51
CA PRO A 105 -1.88 3.35 19.27
C PRO A 105 -0.97 2.74 18.19
N LEU A 106 -0.60 3.57 17.21
CA LEU A 106 0.44 3.27 16.25
C LEU A 106 1.79 3.55 16.92
N GLY A 107 2.52 2.49 17.25
CA GLY A 107 3.87 2.60 17.81
C GLY A 107 4.91 3.03 16.77
N GLY A 108 6.18 3.11 17.16
CA GLY A 108 7.29 3.37 16.22
C GLY A 108 7.79 2.14 15.44
N GLY A 109 7.22 0.96 15.70
CA GLY A 109 7.63 -0.31 15.10
C GLY A 109 6.71 -0.75 13.95
N PRO A 110 7.08 -1.83 13.24
CA PRO A 110 6.23 -2.44 12.24
C PRO A 110 4.95 -2.99 12.87
N ILE A 111 3.83 -2.82 12.18
CA ILE A 111 2.51 -3.28 12.63
C ILE A 111 1.97 -4.26 11.59
N THR A 112 1.74 -5.50 12.01
CA THR A 112 1.16 -6.54 11.15
C THR A 112 -0.34 -6.61 11.34
N ILE A 113 -1.07 -6.72 10.25
CA ILE A 113 -2.52 -6.84 10.19
C ILE A 113 -2.87 -8.17 9.53
N GLY A 114 -3.74 -8.94 10.16
CA GLY A 114 -4.13 -10.24 9.65
C GLY A 114 -5.04 -11.02 10.58
N ARG A 115 -5.34 -12.25 10.17
CA ARG A 115 -6.18 -13.18 10.93
C ARG A 115 -5.41 -13.90 12.04
N SER A 116 -4.09 -13.94 11.97
CA SER A 116 -3.25 -14.56 12.99
C SER A 116 -3.44 -13.86 14.34
N SER A 117 -3.47 -14.64 15.42
CA SER A 117 -3.38 -14.10 16.78
C SER A 117 -2.05 -13.43 17.07
N GLU A 118 -1.03 -13.66 16.24
CA GLU A 118 0.30 -13.04 16.33
C GLU A 118 0.38 -11.69 15.62
N SER A 119 -0.68 -11.30 14.88
CA SER A 119 -0.76 -9.95 14.29
C SER A 119 -1.06 -8.91 15.36
N ASN A 120 -0.50 -7.70 15.21
CA ASN A 120 -0.80 -6.57 16.11
C ASN A 120 -2.27 -6.18 16.00
N VAL A 121 -2.79 -6.13 14.77
CA VAL A 121 -4.20 -5.90 14.48
C VAL A 121 -4.80 -7.21 14.00
N VAL A 122 -5.53 -7.88 14.90
CA VAL A 122 -6.18 -9.16 14.62
C VAL A 122 -7.58 -8.93 14.07
N ILE A 123 -7.78 -9.31 12.82
CA ILE A 123 -9.08 -9.27 12.13
C ILE A 123 -9.57 -10.71 11.92
N ARG A 124 -10.62 -11.10 12.65
CA ARG A 124 -11.14 -12.47 12.65
C ARG A 124 -12.28 -12.63 11.65
N ASP A 125 -11.93 -12.73 10.38
CA ASP A 125 -12.87 -12.99 9.30
C ASP A 125 -12.27 -13.90 8.21
N ASP A 126 -13.13 -14.50 7.40
CA ASP A 126 -12.74 -15.43 6.33
C ASP A 126 -12.10 -14.74 5.12
N TYR A 127 -12.27 -13.42 4.97
CA TYR A 127 -11.69 -12.65 3.88
C TYR A 127 -10.30 -12.09 4.20
N THR A 128 -9.85 -12.23 5.45
CA THR A 128 -8.51 -11.82 5.88
C THR A 128 -7.53 -13.00 5.94
N SER A 129 -6.31 -12.76 5.44
CA SER A 129 -5.24 -13.75 5.39
C SER A 129 -4.49 -13.77 6.73
N THR A 130 -3.82 -14.87 7.06
CA THR A 130 -3.08 -15.02 8.34
C THR A 130 -2.12 -13.86 8.58
N ASN A 131 -1.32 -13.51 7.57
CA ASN A 131 -0.54 -12.27 7.48
C ASN A 131 -1.04 -11.57 6.22
N HIS A 132 -1.85 -10.52 6.36
CA HIS A 132 -2.55 -9.92 5.22
C HIS A 132 -1.85 -8.66 4.74
N ALA A 133 -1.54 -7.76 5.65
CA ALA A 133 -0.82 -6.53 5.34
C ALA A 133 0.13 -6.15 6.47
N ARG A 134 1.08 -5.29 6.15
CA ARG A 134 2.03 -4.72 7.10
C ARG A 134 2.11 -3.21 6.90
N LEU A 135 2.11 -2.50 8.02
CA LEU A 135 2.37 -1.08 8.11
C LEU A 135 3.78 -0.87 8.67
N ASP A 136 4.60 -0.14 7.92
CA ASP A 136 5.95 0.25 8.32
C ASP A 136 6.05 1.76 8.41
N LEU A 137 6.57 2.28 9.52
CA LEU A 137 6.85 3.69 9.64
C LEU A 137 8.13 4.06 8.85
N ARG A 138 7.99 4.99 7.91
CA ARG A 138 9.09 5.55 7.11
C ARG A 138 9.20 7.06 7.37
N ALA A 139 10.26 7.68 6.81
CA ALA A 139 10.47 9.12 6.94
C ALA A 139 9.30 9.95 6.39
N ASP A 140 8.63 9.45 5.35
CA ASP A 140 7.55 10.13 4.65
C ASP A 140 6.14 9.74 5.15
N GLY A 141 6.04 8.89 6.18
CA GLY A 141 4.78 8.45 6.77
C GLY A 141 4.65 6.93 6.89
N TRP A 142 3.41 6.47 7.04
CA TRP A 142 3.08 5.05 7.16
C TRP A 142 3.01 4.39 5.78
N LEU A 143 3.90 3.42 5.54
CA LEU A 143 3.93 2.62 4.31
C LEU A 143 3.13 1.33 4.52
N LEU A 144 2.07 1.15 3.73
CA LEU A 144 1.27 -0.07 3.71
C LEU A 144 1.76 -1.01 2.61
N THR A 145 2.03 -2.26 2.98
CA THR A 145 2.43 -3.34 2.08
C THR A 145 1.46 -4.50 2.21
N ASP A 146 0.85 -4.93 1.10
CA ASP A 146 0.08 -6.18 1.04
C ASP A 146 1.03 -7.37 1.01
N LEU A 147 0.80 -8.36 1.88
CA LEU A 147 1.63 -9.56 2.02
C LEU A 147 1.09 -10.72 1.16
N GLU A 148 0.82 -10.42 -0.11
CA GLU A 148 0.22 -11.36 -1.07
C GLU A 148 -1.09 -11.96 -0.57
N SER A 149 -1.96 -11.10 -0.07
CA SER A 149 -3.23 -11.55 0.49
C SER A 149 -4.19 -12.07 -0.59
N THR A 150 -5.05 -13.02 -0.22
CA THR A 150 -5.95 -13.69 -1.17
C THR A 150 -6.97 -12.73 -1.78
N ASN A 151 -7.57 -11.87 -0.96
CA ASN A 151 -8.59 -10.92 -1.40
C ASN A 151 -8.00 -9.55 -1.78
N GLY A 152 -6.78 -9.24 -1.31
CA GLY A 152 -6.13 -7.96 -1.49
C GLY A 152 -6.46 -6.96 -0.38
N THR A 153 -5.54 -6.03 -0.18
CA THR A 153 -5.75 -4.81 0.61
C THR A 153 -6.24 -3.67 -0.28
N PHE A 154 -7.16 -2.85 0.22
CA PHE A 154 -7.70 -1.69 -0.51
C PHE A 154 -7.45 -0.40 0.25
N VAL A 155 -7.02 0.66 -0.43
CA VAL A 155 -6.83 2.00 0.12
C VAL A 155 -7.71 2.95 -0.68
N ASN A 156 -8.65 3.63 -0.01
CA ASN A 156 -9.64 4.49 -0.63
C ASN A 156 -10.38 3.79 -1.81
N GLY A 157 -10.71 2.52 -1.62
CA GLY A 157 -11.36 1.67 -2.63
C GLY A 157 -10.44 1.16 -3.75
N GLN A 158 -9.16 1.55 -3.80
CA GLN A 158 -8.20 1.05 -4.79
C GLN A 158 -7.36 -0.10 -4.24
N LYS A 159 -7.23 -1.19 -5.03
CA LYS A 159 -6.42 -2.33 -4.62
C LYS A 159 -4.95 -1.96 -4.60
N VAL A 160 -4.28 -2.27 -3.49
CA VAL A 160 -2.83 -2.10 -3.33
C VAL A 160 -2.13 -3.22 -4.09
N THR A 161 -1.27 -2.86 -5.04
CA THR A 161 -0.42 -3.80 -5.79
C THR A 161 1.07 -3.59 -5.54
N ALA A 162 1.43 -2.44 -4.98
CA ALA A 162 2.78 -2.07 -4.60
C ALA A 162 2.73 -1.30 -3.27
N PRO A 163 3.82 -1.25 -2.50
CA PRO A 163 3.85 -0.49 -1.25
C PRO A 163 3.40 0.96 -1.46
N VAL A 164 2.45 1.42 -0.64
CA VAL A 164 1.82 2.73 -0.77
C VAL A 164 1.89 3.51 0.54
N VAL A 165 2.24 4.79 0.47
CA VAL A 165 2.24 5.68 1.63
C VAL A 165 0.80 6.10 1.91
N ILE A 166 0.37 5.92 3.15
CA ILE A 166 -0.99 6.22 3.61
C ILE A 166 -1.01 7.61 4.26
N ALA A 167 -1.96 8.44 3.82
CA ALA A 167 -2.26 9.71 4.46
C ALA A 167 -3.24 9.53 5.65
N GLU A 168 -3.23 10.46 6.59
CA GLU A 168 -4.19 10.48 7.69
C GLU A 168 -5.64 10.50 7.17
N ALA A 169 -6.57 9.92 7.94
CA ALA A 169 -7.99 9.79 7.63
C ALA A 169 -8.29 9.12 6.25
N THR A 170 -7.35 8.34 5.73
CA THR A 170 -7.57 7.56 4.52
C THR A 170 -8.14 6.20 4.90
N PRO A 171 -9.31 5.80 4.37
CA PRO A 171 -9.90 4.50 4.67
C PRO A 171 -9.12 3.38 3.99
N ILE A 172 -8.77 2.37 4.78
CA ILE A 172 -8.10 1.14 4.35
C ILE A 172 -9.01 -0.02 4.68
N THR A 173 -9.35 -0.81 3.67
CA THR A 173 -10.22 -1.97 3.82
C THR A 173 -9.40 -3.25 3.66
N ILE A 174 -9.51 -4.13 4.65
CA ILE A 174 -8.93 -5.46 4.68
C ILE A 174 -10.04 -6.44 5.08
N GLY A 175 -10.32 -7.40 4.20
CA GLY A 175 -11.43 -8.33 4.40
C GLY A 175 -12.76 -7.59 4.54
N THR A 176 -13.38 -7.72 5.72
CA THR A 176 -14.66 -7.05 6.08
C THR A 176 -14.49 -5.85 7.00
N THR A 177 -13.25 -5.42 7.26
CA THR A 177 -12.94 -4.35 8.22
C THR A 177 -12.32 -3.16 7.51
N THR A 178 -12.85 -1.97 7.81
CA THR A 178 -12.29 -0.70 7.35
C THR A 178 -11.68 0.04 8.54
N PHE A 179 -10.47 0.55 8.36
CA PHE A 179 -9.78 1.34 9.36
C PHE A 179 -9.08 2.53 8.72
N GLU A 180 -8.75 3.53 9.51
CA GLU A 180 -8.00 4.69 9.08
C GLU A 180 -6.96 5.09 10.11
N LEU A 181 -5.92 5.77 9.65
CA LEU A 181 -4.87 6.28 10.52
C LEU A 181 -5.24 7.70 10.94
N ARG A 182 -5.29 7.97 12.24
CA ARG A 182 -5.57 9.29 12.81
C ARG A 182 -4.43 9.74 13.71
N ARG A 183 -4.41 11.03 14.00
CA ARG A 183 -3.58 11.61 15.05
C ARG A 183 -4.27 11.55 16.40
#